data_AF-A0A644Y8D5-F1
#
_entry.id   AF-A0A644Y8D5-F1
#
_cell.length_a   1.000
_cell.length_b   1.000
_cell.length_c   1.000
_cell.angle_alpha   90.00
_cell.angle_beta   90.00
_cell.angle_gamma   90.00
#
_symmetry.space_group_name_H-M   'P 1'
#
loop_
_entity.id
_entity.type
_entity.pdbx_description
1 polymer ?
#
loop_
_entity_poly.entity_id
_entity_poly.type
_entity_poly.pdbx_seq_one_letter_code
_entity_poly.pdbx_strand_id
1 'polypeptide(L)'
;MLQAVLARGDRNMGNILYEAATKYDGNFKQALQEADIDPEEYAGRTLDINKSLPWSHLDMGLDEGYLAAEWEKAKNLAFTIPCFENCKRCGVCKEEKDG
;
A
#
# COMPACT_ATOMS: atom_id res chain seq x y z
N MET A 1 -8.00 8.45 -8.16
CA MET A 1 -8.57 7.08 -8.18
C MET A 1 -7.62 6.06 -8.80
N LEU A 2 -7.16 6.24 -10.05
CA LEU A 2 -6.28 5.27 -10.74
C LEU A 2 -4.97 4.94 -10.00
N GLN A 3 -4.28 5.95 -9.46
CA GLN A 3 -3.08 5.75 -8.66
C GLN A 3 -3.35 4.92 -7.39
N ALA A 4 -4.55 5.02 -6.79
CA ALA A 4 -4.91 4.22 -5.63
C ALA A 4 -5.14 2.75 -6.01
N VAL A 5 -5.74 2.49 -7.17
CA VAL A 5 -5.86 1.12 -7.72
C VAL A 5 -4.48 0.50 -7.91
N LEU A 6 -3.53 1.24 -8.49
CA LEU A 6 -2.16 0.77 -8.72
C LEU A 6 -1.41 0.55 -7.40
N ALA A 7 -1.46 1.51 -6.47
CA ALA A 7 -0.84 1.39 -5.15
C ALA A 7 -1.39 0.21 -4.34
N ARG A 8 -2.62 -0.21 -4.65
CA ARG A 8 -3.30 -1.34 -3.99
C ARG A 8 -3.45 -2.56 -4.88
N GLY A 9 -2.70 -2.63 -5.98
CA GLY A 9 -2.74 -3.75 -6.92
C GLY A 9 -2.28 -5.06 -6.28
N ASP A 10 -2.87 -6.16 -6.70
CA ASP A 10 -2.39 -7.51 -6.44
C ASP A 10 -1.70 -8.09 -7.68
N ARG A 11 -1.39 -9.39 -7.65
CA ARG A 11 -0.69 -10.08 -8.74
C ARG A 11 -1.46 -10.06 -10.07
N ASN A 12 -2.78 -9.90 -10.05
CA ASN A 12 -3.59 -9.84 -11.28
C ASN A 12 -3.46 -8.48 -11.98
N MET A 13 -3.08 -7.42 -11.25
CA MET A 13 -2.95 -6.07 -11.80
C MET A 13 -1.93 -5.99 -12.95
N GLY A 14 -0.88 -6.81 -12.92
CA GLY A 14 0.10 -6.89 -14.00
C GLY A 14 -0.51 -7.31 -15.34
N ASN A 15 -1.42 -8.29 -15.31
CA ASN A 15 -2.11 -8.75 -16.53
C ASN A 15 -3.05 -7.66 -17.06
N ILE A 16 -3.78 -6.96 -16.18
CA ILE A 16 -4.70 -5.88 -16.58
C ILE A 16 -3.92 -4.72 -17.22
N LEU A 17 -2.76 -4.35 -16.65
CA LEU A 17 -1.88 -3.35 -17.22
C LEU A 17 -1.34 -3.77 -18.59
N TYR A 18 -0.99 -5.05 -18.74
CA TYR A 18 -0.56 -5.59 -20.02
C TYR A 18 -1.66 -5.52 -21.08
N GLU A 19 -2.90 -5.88 -20.73
CA GLU A 19 -4.05 -5.76 -21.63
C GLU A 19 -4.38 -4.31 -21.96
N ALA A 20 -4.31 -3.41 -20.98
CA ALA A 20 -4.43 -1.97 -21.22
C ALA A 20 -3.44 -1.51 -22.30
N ALA A 21 -2.17 -1.89 -22.17
CA ALA A 21 -1.11 -1.49 -23.10
C ALA A 21 -1.21 -2.14 -24.48
N THR A 22 -1.71 -3.38 -24.58
CA THR A 22 -1.65 -4.17 -25.83
C THR A 22 -2.96 -4.28 -26.58
N LYS A 23 -4.11 -4.27 -25.88
CA LYS A 23 -5.44 -4.48 -26.46
C LYS A 23 -6.29 -3.20 -26.48
N TYR A 24 -6.08 -2.31 -25.51
CA TYR A 24 -6.95 -1.15 -25.29
C TYR A 24 -6.24 0.20 -25.50
N ASP A 25 -5.13 0.22 -26.26
CA ASP A 25 -4.39 1.44 -26.63
C ASP A 25 -4.02 2.33 -25.42
N GLY A 26 -3.57 1.70 -24.33
CA GLY A 26 -3.23 2.35 -23.07
C GLY A 26 -4.43 2.73 -22.18
N ASN A 27 -5.66 2.41 -22.59
CA ASN A 27 -6.86 2.72 -21.81
C ASN A 27 -7.03 1.76 -20.62
N PHE A 28 -6.39 2.12 -19.50
CA PHE A 28 -6.45 1.32 -18.27
C PHE A 28 -7.86 1.27 -17.66
N LYS A 29 -8.70 2.29 -17.85
CA LYS A 29 -10.09 2.26 -17.35
C LYS A 29 -10.92 1.21 -18.08
N GLN A 30 -10.74 1.08 -19.40
CA GLN A 30 -11.39 0.03 -20.19
C GLN A 30 -10.88 -1.35 -19.77
N ALA A 31 -9.57 -1.52 -19.57
CA ALA A 31 -9.01 -2.79 -19.10
C ALA A 31 -9.58 -3.22 -17.73
N LEU A 32 -9.77 -2.28 -16.79
CA LEU A 32 -10.41 -2.55 -15.51
C LEU A 32 -11.88 -2.97 -15.68
N GLN A 33 -12.61 -2.31 -16.57
CA GLN A 33 -14.00 -2.63 -16.88
C GLN A 33 -14.14 -4.04 -17.48
N GLU A 34 -13.27 -4.41 -18.42
CA GLU A 34 -13.25 -5.74 -19.05
C GLU A 34 -12.84 -6.84 -18.05
N ALA A 35 -12.08 -6.48 -17.01
CA ALA A 35 -11.73 -7.35 -15.90
C ALA A 35 -12.78 -7.37 -14.76
N ASP A 36 -13.94 -6.73 -14.95
CA ASP A 36 -15.02 -6.61 -13.95
C ASP A 36 -14.55 -6.01 -12.61
N ILE A 37 -13.65 -5.03 -12.69
CA ILE A 37 -13.12 -4.33 -11.52
C ILE A 37 -13.69 -2.91 -11.47
N ASP A 38 -14.48 -2.65 -10.44
CA ASP A 38 -14.82 -1.28 -10.05
C ASP A 38 -13.61 -0.61 -9.38
N PRO A 39 -13.09 0.51 -9.93
CA PRO A 39 -11.89 1.16 -9.38
C PRO A 39 -12.06 1.70 -7.96
N GLU A 40 -13.26 2.13 -7.59
CA GLU A 40 -13.54 2.73 -6.28
C GLU A 40 -13.62 1.63 -5.21
N GLU A 41 -14.36 0.56 -5.49
CA GLU A 41 -14.42 -0.62 -4.61
C GLU A 41 -13.04 -1.27 -4.47
N TYR A 42 -12.31 -1.43 -5.57
CA TYR A 42 -10.97 -2.01 -5.52
C TYR A 42 -10.01 -1.14 -4.70
N ALA A 43 -10.02 0.18 -4.92
CA ALA A 43 -9.17 1.10 -4.15
C ALA A 43 -9.64 1.29 -2.70
N GLY A 44 -10.90 0.99 -2.38
CA GLY A 44 -11.52 1.16 -1.06
C GLY A 44 -11.58 -0.12 -0.22
N ARG A 45 -11.35 -1.30 -0.80
CA ARG A 45 -11.46 -2.60 -0.10
C ARG A 45 -10.62 -2.67 1.18
N THR A 46 -10.93 -3.53 2.14
CA THR A 46 -10.00 -3.78 3.26
C THR A 46 -8.91 -4.76 2.82
N LEU A 47 -7.65 -4.54 3.24
CA LEU A 47 -6.59 -5.55 3.05
C LEU A 47 -6.48 -6.42 4.29
N ASP A 48 -6.29 -7.72 4.07
CA ASP A 48 -5.90 -8.64 5.13
C ASP A 48 -4.42 -8.43 5.47
N ILE A 49 -4.16 -7.87 6.65
CA ILE A 49 -2.80 -7.57 7.14
C ILE A 49 -1.96 -8.83 7.39
N ASN A 50 -2.57 -10.02 7.41
CA ASN A 50 -1.86 -11.30 7.55
C ASN A 50 -1.39 -11.86 6.20
N LYS A 51 -1.72 -11.19 5.08
CA LYS A 51 -1.24 -11.55 3.74
C LYS A 51 -0.14 -10.60 3.30
N SER A 52 0.58 -10.98 2.24
CA SER A 52 1.50 -10.07 1.56
C SER A 52 0.73 -8.85 1.07
N LEU A 53 1.05 -7.68 1.62
CA LEU A 53 0.46 -6.41 1.22
C LEU A 53 1.15 -5.89 -0.06
N PRO A 54 0.48 -5.03 -0.84
CA PRO A 54 1.05 -4.47 -2.07
C PRO A 54 2.42 -3.82 -1.86
N TRP A 55 2.67 -3.23 -0.70
CA TRP A 55 3.94 -2.58 -0.33
C TRP A 55 4.90 -3.47 0.47
N SER A 56 4.59 -4.73 0.76
CA SER A 56 5.45 -5.60 1.58
C SER A 56 6.82 -5.90 0.96
N HIS A 57 6.98 -5.65 -0.34
CA HIS A 57 8.26 -5.81 -1.05
C HIS A 57 9.13 -4.54 -1.04
N LEU A 58 8.63 -3.44 -0.46
CA LEU A 58 9.33 -2.17 -0.35
C LEU A 58 9.97 -2.05 1.03
N ASP A 59 11.27 -1.75 1.07
CA ASP A 59 11.94 -1.37 2.31
C ASP A 59 11.86 0.15 2.47
N MET A 60 11.09 0.59 3.47
CA MET A 60 10.95 2.00 3.85
C MET A 60 11.65 2.31 5.18
N GLY A 61 12.46 1.39 5.69
CA GLY A 61 13.12 1.50 7.00
C GLY A 61 12.17 1.39 8.20
N LEU A 62 10.92 1.00 7.99
CA LEU A 62 9.96 0.79 9.07
C LEU A 62 10.16 -0.60 9.69
N ASP A 63 10.04 -0.67 11.01
CA ASP A 63 9.99 -1.95 11.71
C ASP A 63 8.77 -2.76 11.26
N GLU A 64 8.96 -4.09 11.16
CA GLU A 64 7.89 -5.00 10.78
C GLU A 64 6.70 -4.87 11.75
N GLY A 65 5.49 -4.81 11.19
CA GLY A 65 4.25 -4.64 11.96
C GLY A 65 3.93 -3.21 12.40
N TYR A 66 4.82 -2.22 12.23
CA TYR A 66 4.53 -0.83 12.61
C TYR A 66 3.29 -0.27 11.92
N LEU A 67 3.17 -0.46 10.59
CA LEU A 67 2.01 0.01 9.83
C LEU A 67 0.70 -0.67 10.25
N ALA A 68 0.76 -1.95 10.63
CA ALA A 68 -0.42 -2.66 11.15
C ALA A 68 -0.85 -2.10 12.52
N ALA A 69 0.10 -1.85 13.41
CA ALA A 69 -0.18 -1.24 14.71
C ALA A 69 -0.75 0.18 14.58
N GLU A 70 -0.23 1.00 13.66
CA GLU A 70 -0.78 2.33 13.37
C GLU A 70 -2.18 2.26 12.75
N TRP A 71 -2.45 1.27 11.91
CA TRP A 71 -3.80 1.05 11.39
C TRP A 71 -4.79 0.68 12.49
N GLU A 72 -4.43 -0.17 13.46
CA GLU A 72 -5.27 -0.46 14.63
C GLU A 72 -5.54 0.79 15.48
N LYS A 73 -4.54 1.64 15.71
CA LYS A 73 -4.73 2.93 16.41
C LYS A 73 -5.70 3.83 15.66
N ALA A 74 -5.53 3.96 14.34
CA ALA A 74 -6.38 4.80 13.50
C ALA A 74 -7.85 4.34 13.55
N LYS A 75 -8.11 3.03 13.51
CA LYS A 75 -9.47 2.47 13.68
C LYS A 75 -10.09 2.81 15.04
N ASN A 76 -9.26 2.90 16.08
CA ASN A 76 -9.69 3.27 17.43
C ASN A 76 -9.70 4.78 17.69
N LEU A 77 -9.53 5.61 16.65
CA LEU A 77 -9.41 7.08 16.75
C LEU A 77 -8.31 7.52 17.73
N ALA A 78 -7.31 6.66 17.95
CA ALA A 78 -6.21 6.93 18.86
C ALA A 78 -5.19 7.86 18.18
N PHE A 79 -4.80 8.92 18.89
CA PHE A 79 -3.83 9.87 18.37
C PHE A 79 -2.41 9.30 18.36
N THR A 80 -1.73 9.43 17.24
CA THR A 80 -0.30 9.17 17.12
C THR A 80 0.47 10.48 17.22
N ILE A 81 1.26 10.65 18.28
CA ILE A 81 2.11 11.84 18.45
C ILE A 81 3.13 11.97 17.30
N PRO A 82 3.51 13.21 16.91
CA PRO A 82 4.61 13.42 15.97
C PRO A 82 5.93 12.86 16.52
N CYS A 83 6.94 12.74 15.65
CA CYS A 83 8.28 12.43 16.10
C CYS A 83 8.79 13.48 17.09
N PHE A 84 9.56 13.02 18.08
CA PHE A 84 10.23 13.83 19.08
C PHE A 84 11.73 13.49 19.08
N GLU A 85 12.53 14.24 19.85
CA GLU A 85 13.97 14.02 19.94
C GLU A 85 14.28 12.57 20.35
N ASN A 86 15.18 11.91 19.63
CA ASN A 86 15.53 10.48 19.83
C ASN A 86 14.37 9.48 19.65
N CYS A 87 13.31 9.83 18.90
CA CYS A 87 12.22 8.91 18.56
C CYS A 87 12.73 7.71 17.75
N LYS A 88 12.40 6.49 18.18
CA LYS A 88 12.70 5.22 17.46
C LYS A 88 11.45 4.39 17.18
N ARG A 89 10.25 4.97 17.39
CA ARG A 89 8.98 4.23 17.44
C ARG A 89 8.66 3.43 16.18
N CYS A 90 9.04 3.94 15.01
CA CYS A 90 8.74 3.32 13.73
C CYS A 90 9.92 2.57 13.12
N GLY A 91 11.11 2.59 13.73
CA GLY A 91 12.32 1.96 13.18
C GLY A 91 13.13 2.80 12.19
N VAL A 92 12.57 3.90 11.66
CA VAL A 92 13.27 4.75 10.65
C VAL A 92 14.52 5.40 11.23
N CYS A 93 14.40 6.00 12.41
CA CYS A 93 15.54 6.58 13.13
C CYS A 93 16.21 5.49 13.97
N LYS A 94 17.43 5.10 13.59
CA LYS A 94 18.27 4.14 14.30
C LYS A 94 19.40 4.88 15.00
N GLU A 95 19.96 4.29 16.06
CA GLU A 95 21.24 4.80 16.58
C GLU A 95 22.31 4.62 15.50
N GLU A 96 23.08 5.67 15.24
CA GLU A 96 24.35 5.49 14.54
C GLU A 96 25.18 4.53 15.38
N LYS A 97 25.54 3.38 14.79
CA LYS A 97 26.59 2.56 15.37
C LYS A 97 27.89 3.33 15.12
N ASP A 98 28.40 3.99 16.14
CA ASP A 98 29.82 4.34 16.20
C ASP A 98 30.64 3.04 16.08
N GLY A 99 31.37 2.87 14.98
CA GLY A 99 32.40 1.83 14.80
C GLY A 99 32.18 0.86 13.64
#